data_AF-A0A442W4N2-F1
#
_entry.id   AF-A0A442W4N2-F1
#
_cell.length_a   1.000
_cell.length_b   1.000
_cell.length_c   1.000
_cell.angle_alpha   90.00
_cell.angle_beta   90.00
_cell.angle_gamma   90.00
#
_symmetry.space_group_name_H-M   'P 1'
#
loop_
_entity.id
_entity.type
_entity.pdbx_description
1 polymer ?
#
loop_
_entity_poly.entity_id
_entity_poly.type
_entity_poly.pdbx_seq_one_letter_code
_entity_poly.pdbx_strand_id
1 'polypeptide(L)'
;MAEASHAENNIQRWRMPLNAENYGRPQLRQLYRNLSKGLPPDLSAFVHEYQLTVLRELSLPLELRKFFDSLPDLASDELARQPQAALATATKRAHQDSIERTVVDQLEARDAIKPAAILWALIKPYGRLSADVLRGLDDALVDIHSSLEGKISTLVNSFVTGRNLRQGADGSLAYYHGKVEAGIETALAGHPQAVRLTLRPLIDVAART
;
A
#
# COMPACT_ATOMS: atom_id res chain seq x y z
N MET A 1 33.07 17.89 28.52
CA MET A 1 32.61 17.10 27.36
C MET A 1 31.24 16.54 27.67
N ALA A 2 30.17 17.30 27.40
CA ALA A 2 28.80 16.87 27.70
C ALA A 2 27.79 17.61 26.79
N GLU A 3 27.91 17.47 25.46
CA GLU A 3 26.95 18.07 24.52
C GLU A 3 26.46 17.10 23.42
N ALA A 4 27.03 15.89 23.32
CA ALA A 4 26.64 14.94 22.27
C ALA A 4 25.34 14.15 22.56
N SER A 5 24.85 14.12 23.82
CA SER A 5 23.74 13.23 24.22
C SER A 5 22.34 13.82 24.01
N HIS A 6 22.20 15.15 23.92
CA HIS A 6 20.87 15.78 23.75
C HIS A 6 20.40 15.91 22.30
N ALA A 7 21.31 15.83 21.32
CA ALA A 7 20.95 15.90 19.91
C ALA A 7 20.31 14.59 19.40
N GLU A 8 20.78 13.42 19.87
CA GLU A 8 20.25 12.12 19.44
C GLU A 8 18.85 11.82 20.02
N ASN A 9 18.54 12.34 21.21
CA ASN A 9 17.24 12.14 21.84
C ASN A 9 16.11 13.01 21.24
N ASN A 10 16.43 14.06 20.48
CA ASN A 10 15.42 14.92 19.86
C ASN A 10 15.03 14.46 18.45
N ILE A 11 15.85 13.61 17.81
CA ILE A 11 15.57 13.07 16.46
C ILE A 11 14.51 11.96 16.51
N GLN A 12 14.31 11.31 17.67
CA GLN A 12 13.21 10.34 17.89
C GLN A 12 11.82 10.97 17.72
N ARG A 13 11.64 12.27 18.04
CA ARG A 13 10.37 13.00 17.84
C ARG A 13 10.05 13.28 16.37
N TRP A 14 11.05 13.21 15.50
CA TRP A 14 10.93 13.46 14.06
C TRP A 14 11.17 12.20 13.21
N ARG A 15 11.44 11.06 13.85
CA ARG A 15 11.29 9.75 13.22
C ARG A 15 9.80 9.44 13.11
N MET A 16 9.13 9.96 12.09
CA MET A 16 8.01 9.23 11.52
C MET A 16 8.61 8.02 10.80
N PRO A 17 8.42 6.80 11.27
CA PRO A 17 8.68 5.65 10.42
C PRO A 17 7.78 5.83 9.19
N LEU A 18 8.39 5.87 8.01
CA LEU A 18 7.68 5.66 6.75
C LEU A 18 7.27 4.19 6.68
N ASN A 19 6.45 3.77 7.64
CA ASN A 19 5.78 2.48 7.58
C ASN A 19 4.65 2.66 6.58
N ALA A 20 4.65 1.82 5.56
CA ALA A 20 3.51 1.60 4.69
C ALA A 20 2.28 1.07 5.45
N GLU A 21 2.38 0.93 6.78
CA GLU A 21 1.57 0.00 7.54
C GLU A 21 0.13 0.43 7.82
N ASN A 22 -0.38 1.56 7.30
CA ASN A 22 -1.66 2.08 7.79
C ASN A 22 -2.55 2.75 6.74
N TYR A 23 -2.36 2.63 5.43
CA TYR A 23 -3.09 3.52 4.49
C TYR A 23 -4.55 3.12 4.19
N GLY A 24 -5.42 3.19 5.20
CA GLY A 24 -6.86 3.32 5.00
C GLY A 24 -7.26 4.73 4.53
N ARG A 25 -8.54 4.91 4.20
CA ARG A 25 -9.11 6.23 3.83
C ARG A 25 -8.77 7.36 4.83
N PRO A 26 -8.76 7.15 6.17
CA PRO A 26 -8.32 8.18 7.13
C PRO A 26 -6.85 8.59 6.97
N GLN A 27 -5.97 7.65 6.65
CA GLN A 27 -4.55 7.88 6.54
C GLN A 27 -4.16 8.47 5.19
N LEU A 28 -4.87 8.12 4.11
CA LEU A 28 -4.77 8.84 2.83
C LEU A 28 -5.19 10.31 2.99
N ARG A 29 -6.27 10.59 3.74
CA ARG A 29 -6.65 11.96 4.11
C ARG A 29 -5.56 12.66 4.91
N GLN A 30 -4.93 11.97 5.86
CA GLN A 30 -3.83 12.53 6.63
C GLN A 30 -2.59 12.83 5.77
N LEU A 31 -2.24 11.91 4.87
CA LEU A 31 -1.15 12.10 3.92
C LEU A 31 -1.41 13.29 3.01
N TYR A 32 -2.62 13.40 2.46
CA TYR A 32 -3.04 14.55 1.66
C TYR A 32 -2.85 15.87 2.41
N ARG A 33 -3.34 15.95 3.66
CA ARG A 33 -3.16 17.13 4.52
C ARG A 33 -1.71 17.42 4.85
N ASN A 34 -0.85 16.42 4.87
CA ASN A 34 0.57 16.62 5.14
C ASN A 34 1.31 17.09 3.88
N LEU A 35 0.99 16.53 2.72
CA LEU A 35 1.57 16.93 1.43
C LEU A 35 1.11 18.31 0.98
N SER A 36 -0.09 18.75 1.38
CA SER A 36 -0.56 20.11 1.12
C SER A 36 0.15 21.18 1.97
N LYS A 37 0.87 20.80 3.03
CA LYS A 37 1.63 21.75 3.85
C LYS A 37 2.87 22.19 3.09
N GLY A 38 3.06 23.50 2.97
CA GLY A 38 4.22 24.09 2.30
C GLY A 38 4.01 24.37 0.81
N LEU A 39 2.78 24.17 0.29
CA LEU A 39 2.44 24.64 -1.04
C LEU A 39 2.32 26.17 -1.10
N PRO A 40 2.72 26.80 -2.21
CA PRO A 40 2.37 28.18 -2.53
C PRO A 40 0.86 28.44 -2.44
N PRO A 41 0.42 29.68 -2.17
CA PRO A 41 -1.00 30.01 -1.98
C PRO A 41 -1.91 29.53 -3.12
N ASP A 42 -1.50 29.73 -4.36
CA ASP A 42 -2.29 29.38 -5.55
C ASP A 42 -2.50 27.86 -5.66
N LEU A 43 -1.43 27.09 -5.40
CA LEU A 43 -1.49 25.62 -5.36
C LEU A 43 -2.27 25.12 -4.14
N SER A 44 -2.18 25.80 -3.00
CA SER A 44 -2.94 25.46 -1.80
C SER A 44 -4.44 25.62 -2.02
N ALA A 45 -4.87 26.70 -2.70
CA ALA A 45 -6.28 26.92 -3.02
C ALA A 45 -6.81 25.82 -3.96
N PHE A 46 -6.07 25.53 -5.03
CA PHE A 46 -6.39 24.45 -5.97
C PHE A 46 -6.53 23.08 -5.30
N VAL A 47 -5.54 22.69 -4.50
CA VAL A 47 -5.53 21.41 -3.78
C VAL A 47 -6.69 21.33 -2.77
N HIS A 48 -7.01 22.43 -2.09
CA HIS A 48 -8.12 22.44 -1.15
C HIS A 48 -9.47 22.23 -1.87
N GLU A 49 -9.68 22.90 -3.00
CA GLU A 49 -10.90 22.79 -3.81
C GLU A 49 -11.12 21.37 -4.33
N TYR A 50 -10.06 20.72 -4.83
CA TYR A 50 -10.16 19.39 -5.45
C TYR A 50 -9.86 18.21 -4.52
N GLN A 51 -9.73 18.44 -3.21
CA GLN A 51 -9.34 17.42 -2.24
C GLN A 51 -10.18 16.14 -2.32
N LEU A 52 -11.51 16.27 -2.37
CA LEU A 52 -12.40 15.10 -2.41
C LEU A 52 -12.26 14.32 -3.72
N THR A 53 -12.07 15.02 -4.84
CA THR A 53 -11.86 14.41 -6.15
C THR A 53 -10.54 13.65 -6.20
N VAL A 54 -9.45 14.27 -5.75
CA VAL A 54 -8.13 13.63 -5.73
C VAL A 54 -8.13 12.41 -4.81
N LEU A 55 -8.70 12.50 -3.61
CA LEU A 55 -8.76 11.35 -2.69
C LEU A 55 -9.68 10.23 -3.19
N ARG A 56 -10.64 10.53 -4.07
CA ARG A 56 -11.48 9.52 -4.71
C ARG A 56 -10.73 8.79 -5.82
N GLU A 57 -10.00 9.54 -6.64
CA GLU A 57 -9.29 9.03 -7.83
C GLU A 57 -7.95 8.40 -7.49
N LEU A 58 -7.21 8.96 -6.54
CA LEU A 58 -5.91 8.48 -6.10
C LEU A 58 -6.05 7.72 -4.79
N SER A 59 -6.15 6.40 -4.90
CA SER A 59 -6.29 5.49 -3.77
C SER A 59 -4.95 5.05 -3.19
N LEU A 60 -3.84 5.33 -3.88
CA LEU A 60 -2.51 4.84 -3.52
C LEU A 60 -1.65 5.97 -2.90
N PRO A 61 -0.93 5.76 -1.78
CA PRO A 61 -0.04 6.76 -1.21
C PRO A 61 1.03 7.27 -2.19
N LEU A 62 1.54 6.42 -3.09
CA LEU A 62 2.50 6.86 -4.10
C LEU A 62 1.85 7.74 -5.17
N GLU A 63 0.61 7.44 -5.57
CA GLU A 63 -0.14 8.29 -6.50
C GLU A 63 -0.33 9.68 -5.89
N LEU A 64 -0.73 9.77 -4.62
CA LEU A 64 -0.83 11.05 -3.92
C LEU A 64 0.50 11.81 -3.94
N ARG A 65 1.63 11.16 -3.65
CA ARG A 65 2.94 11.84 -3.72
C ARG A 65 3.24 12.34 -5.13
N LYS A 66 3.09 11.50 -6.16
CA LYS A 66 3.33 11.88 -7.56
C LYS A 66 2.42 13.02 -8.01
N PHE A 67 1.17 13.05 -7.54
CA PHE A 67 0.25 14.15 -7.79
C PHE A 67 0.84 15.46 -7.28
N PHE A 68 1.21 15.52 -6.00
CA PHE A 68 1.81 16.72 -5.40
C PHE A 68 3.16 17.10 -6.02
N ASP A 69 4.01 16.11 -6.34
CA ASP A 69 5.30 16.33 -7.02
C ASP A 69 5.12 16.93 -8.43
N SER A 70 3.99 16.68 -9.09
CA SER A 70 3.68 17.20 -10.42
C SER A 70 3.06 18.61 -10.43
N LEU A 71 2.58 19.10 -9.27
CA LEU A 71 1.91 20.41 -9.18
C LEU A 71 2.82 21.60 -9.50
N PRO A 72 4.11 21.63 -9.10
CA PRO A 72 5.01 22.74 -9.44
C PRO A 72 5.26 22.88 -10.95
N ASP A 73 5.11 21.80 -11.71
CA ASP A 73 5.27 21.79 -13.17
C ASP A 73 4.03 22.33 -13.91
N LEU A 74 2.92 22.54 -13.20
CA LEU A 74 1.73 23.16 -13.76
C LEU A 74 1.92 24.67 -13.75
N ALA A 75 1.76 25.30 -14.92
CA ALA A 75 1.82 26.76 -14.98
C ALA A 75 0.70 27.37 -14.12
N SER A 76 1.02 28.33 -13.24
CA SER A 76 0.03 29.04 -12.39
C SER A 76 -1.14 29.61 -13.20
N ASP A 77 -0.85 30.08 -14.42
CA ASP A 77 -1.85 30.56 -15.38
C ASP A 77 -2.83 29.47 -15.85
N GLU A 78 -2.34 28.24 -16.00
CA GLU A 78 -3.13 27.09 -16.46
C GLU A 78 -4.05 26.56 -15.35
N LEU A 79 -3.57 26.59 -14.11
CA LEU A 79 -4.39 26.33 -12.90
C LEU A 79 -5.56 27.32 -12.78
N ALA A 80 -5.34 28.60 -13.08
CA ALA A 80 -6.38 29.62 -13.01
C ALA A 80 -7.40 29.53 -14.16
N ARG A 81 -6.96 29.22 -15.38
CA ARG A 81 -7.84 29.19 -16.57
C ARG A 81 -8.55 27.86 -16.78
N GLN A 82 -7.90 26.74 -16.47
CA GLN A 82 -8.40 25.39 -16.77
C GLN A 82 -8.11 24.42 -15.61
N PRO A 83 -8.62 24.68 -14.40
CA PRO A 83 -8.32 23.88 -13.22
C PRO A 83 -8.71 22.40 -13.37
N GLN A 84 -9.79 22.09 -14.09
CA GLN A 84 -10.19 20.69 -14.33
C GLN A 84 -9.23 19.94 -15.27
N ALA A 85 -8.67 20.61 -16.29
CA ALA A 85 -7.70 20.00 -17.20
C ALA A 85 -6.35 19.78 -16.50
N ALA A 86 -5.95 20.74 -15.66
CA ALA A 86 -4.77 20.63 -14.79
C ALA A 86 -4.91 19.46 -13.81
N LEU A 87 -6.07 19.33 -13.16
CA LEU A 87 -6.39 18.20 -12.28
C LEU A 87 -6.29 16.86 -13.02
N ALA A 88 -6.98 16.73 -14.17
CA ALA A 88 -6.95 15.50 -14.95
C ALA A 88 -5.53 15.11 -15.37
N THR A 89 -4.70 16.09 -15.74
CA THR A 89 -3.31 15.88 -16.12
C THR A 89 -2.46 15.40 -14.93
N ALA A 90 -2.58 16.06 -13.78
CA ALA A 90 -1.86 15.69 -12.57
C ALA A 90 -2.26 14.31 -12.04
N THR A 91 -3.56 14.00 -12.02
CA THR A 91 -4.09 12.67 -11.67
C THR A 91 -3.58 11.61 -12.63
N LYS A 92 -3.59 11.88 -13.95
CA LYS A 92 -3.08 10.93 -14.95
C LYS A 92 -1.59 10.64 -14.76
N ARG A 93 -0.76 11.66 -14.51
CA ARG A 93 0.67 11.48 -14.21
C ARG A 93 0.88 10.70 -12.92
N ALA A 94 0.05 10.94 -11.91
CA ALA A 94 0.12 10.22 -10.65
C ALA A 94 -0.12 8.70 -10.79
N HIS A 95 -1.03 8.31 -11.68
CA HIS A 95 -1.30 6.90 -11.98
C HIS A 95 -0.17 6.20 -12.75
N GLN A 96 0.57 6.92 -13.60
CA GLN A 96 1.60 6.32 -14.45
C GLN A 96 2.70 5.64 -13.63
N ASP A 97 2.97 4.37 -13.93
CA ASP A 97 4.13 3.58 -13.46
C ASP A 97 4.29 3.49 -11.93
N SER A 98 3.19 3.36 -11.19
CA SER A 98 3.27 3.01 -9.76
C SER A 98 3.47 1.50 -9.59
N ILE A 99 4.51 1.09 -8.86
CA ILE A 99 4.69 -0.31 -8.39
C ILE A 99 3.42 -0.78 -7.67
N GLU A 100 2.83 0.11 -6.89
CA GLU A 100 1.62 -0.12 -6.13
C GLU A 100 0.43 -0.46 -7.03
N ARG A 101 0.27 0.30 -8.12
CA ARG A 101 -0.77 0.06 -9.14
C ARG A 101 -0.56 -1.25 -9.87
N THR A 102 0.71 -1.54 -10.21
CA THR A 102 1.09 -2.80 -10.86
C THR A 102 0.73 -4.01 -9.99
N VAL A 103 0.91 -3.91 -8.67
CA VAL A 103 0.53 -4.96 -7.73
C VAL A 103 -0.98 -5.15 -7.67
N VAL A 104 -1.76 -4.06 -7.63
CA VAL A 104 -3.23 -4.13 -7.70
C VAL A 104 -3.68 -4.85 -8.98
N ASP A 105 -3.20 -4.38 -10.15
CA ASP A 105 -3.57 -4.93 -11.44
C ASP A 105 -3.18 -6.42 -11.56
N GLN A 106 -2.00 -6.81 -11.04
CA GLN A 106 -1.56 -8.22 -11.02
C GLN A 106 -2.45 -9.11 -10.15
N LEU A 107 -2.93 -8.60 -9.01
CA LEU A 107 -3.79 -9.37 -8.11
C LEU A 107 -5.21 -9.53 -8.67
N GLU A 108 -5.76 -8.47 -9.23
CA GLU A 108 -7.11 -8.48 -9.82
C GLU A 108 -7.14 -9.36 -11.08
N ALA A 109 -6.17 -9.20 -11.99
CA ALA A 109 -6.11 -9.97 -13.23
C ALA A 109 -5.94 -11.49 -13.02
N ARG A 110 -5.47 -11.91 -11.84
CA ARG A 110 -5.21 -13.32 -11.50
C ARG A 110 -6.22 -13.92 -10.53
N ASP A 111 -7.29 -13.19 -10.18
CA ASP A 111 -8.22 -13.57 -9.11
C ASP A 111 -7.48 -13.98 -7.81
N ALA A 112 -6.41 -13.24 -7.50
CA ALA A 112 -5.49 -13.57 -6.42
C ALA A 112 -5.79 -12.81 -5.12
N ILE A 113 -6.97 -12.18 -5.02
CA ILE A 113 -7.38 -11.41 -3.84
C ILE A 113 -7.40 -12.27 -2.57
N LYS A 114 -7.97 -13.48 -2.64
CA LYS A 114 -8.04 -14.40 -1.49
C LYS A 114 -6.66 -14.86 -1.01
N PRO A 115 -5.78 -15.43 -1.86
CA PRO A 115 -4.44 -15.82 -1.42
C PRO A 115 -3.60 -14.59 -0.98
N ALA A 116 -3.80 -13.42 -1.59
CA ALA A 116 -3.13 -12.19 -1.16
C ALA A 116 -3.61 -11.72 0.22
N ALA A 117 -4.90 -11.86 0.55
CA ALA A 117 -5.42 -11.54 1.86
C ALA A 117 -4.75 -12.38 2.96
N ILE A 118 -4.57 -13.67 2.71
CA ILE A 118 -3.91 -14.60 3.63
C ILE A 118 -2.45 -14.23 3.81
N LEU A 119 -1.72 -14.05 2.69
CA LEU A 119 -0.32 -13.67 2.73
C LEU A 119 -0.12 -12.33 3.46
N TRP A 120 -0.98 -11.36 3.20
CA TRP A 120 -0.99 -10.07 3.91
C TRP A 120 -1.21 -10.27 5.41
N ALA A 121 -2.23 -11.03 5.82
CA ALA A 121 -2.54 -11.25 7.23
C ALA A 121 -1.39 -11.94 8.00
N LEU A 122 -0.58 -12.75 7.32
CA LEU A 122 0.55 -13.45 7.91
C LEU A 122 1.83 -12.62 7.97
N ILE A 123 2.12 -11.83 6.92
CA ILE A 123 3.33 -10.99 6.87
C ILE A 123 3.13 -9.71 7.68
N LYS A 124 1.96 -9.09 7.60
CA LYS A 124 1.66 -7.76 8.14
C LYS A 124 2.05 -7.58 9.62
N PRO A 125 1.69 -8.49 10.55
CA PRO A 125 1.94 -8.27 11.97
C PRO A 125 3.42 -8.39 12.36
N TYR A 126 4.19 -9.18 11.60
CA TYR A 126 5.56 -9.58 11.97
C TYR A 126 6.64 -9.07 11.01
N GLY A 127 6.23 -8.45 9.89
CA GLY A 127 7.10 -7.99 8.80
C GLY A 127 7.76 -9.10 7.98
N ARG A 128 7.51 -10.38 8.32
CA ARG A 128 8.03 -11.57 7.64
C ARG A 128 7.18 -12.81 7.91
N LEU A 129 7.26 -13.77 7.00
CA LEU A 129 6.64 -15.10 7.09
C LEU A 129 7.73 -16.17 7.01
N SER A 130 7.76 -17.12 7.94
CA SER A 130 8.76 -18.20 7.91
C SER A 130 8.43 -19.26 6.84
N ALA A 131 9.47 -19.95 6.35
CA ALA A 131 9.31 -21.04 5.39
C ALA A 131 8.47 -22.21 5.95
N ASP A 132 8.54 -22.46 7.25
CA ASP A 132 7.79 -23.52 7.91
C ASP A 132 6.28 -23.25 7.91
N VAL A 133 5.89 -22.01 8.22
CA VAL A 133 4.48 -21.60 8.18
C VAL A 133 3.96 -21.64 6.75
N LEU A 134 4.78 -21.22 5.77
CA LEU A 134 4.40 -21.29 4.36
C LEU A 134 4.15 -22.73 3.87
N ARG A 135 5.02 -23.68 4.27
CA ARG A 135 4.88 -25.09 3.89
C ARG A 135 3.65 -25.75 4.50
N GLY A 136 3.30 -25.41 5.74
CA GLY A 136 2.09 -25.91 6.39
C GLY A 136 0.81 -25.22 5.92
N LEU A 137 0.91 -24.17 5.10
CA LEU A 137 -0.22 -23.33 4.74
C LEU A 137 -1.12 -23.96 3.67
N ASP A 138 -0.53 -24.50 2.60
CA ASP A 138 -1.31 -25.00 1.46
C ASP A 138 -2.25 -26.13 1.90
N ASP A 139 -1.75 -27.12 2.63
CA ASP A 139 -2.55 -28.25 3.14
C ASP A 139 -3.67 -27.77 4.09
N ALA A 140 -3.32 -26.94 5.08
CA ALA A 140 -4.29 -26.43 6.05
C ALA A 140 -5.37 -25.53 5.42
N LEU A 141 -5.06 -24.88 4.29
CA LEU A 141 -5.98 -23.98 3.61
C LEU A 141 -6.87 -24.68 2.59
N VAL A 142 -6.42 -25.79 2.00
CA VAL A 142 -7.26 -26.63 1.14
C VAL A 142 -8.44 -27.18 1.95
N ASP A 143 -8.20 -27.59 3.20
CA ASP A 143 -9.24 -28.09 4.11
C ASP A 143 -10.33 -27.05 4.43
N ILE A 144 -9.98 -25.77 4.41
CA ILE A 144 -10.90 -24.65 4.68
C ILE A 144 -11.56 -24.17 3.38
N HIS A 145 -10.78 -24.06 2.31
CA HIS A 145 -11.18 -23.54 1.01
C HIS A 145 -10.42 -24.26 -0.11
N SER A 146 -11.02 -25.32 -0.66
CA SER A 146 -10.48 -26.02 -1.85
C SER A 146 -10.15 -25.09 -3.03
N SER A 147 -10.86 -23.96 -3.16
CA SER A 147 -10.57 -22.93 -4.16
C SER A 147 -9.20 -22.23 -4.03
N LEU A 148 -8.45 -22.49 -2.94
CA LEU A 148 -7.11 -21.96 -2.67
C LEU A 148 -5.98 -22.93 -3.02
N GLU A 149 -6.30 -24.17 -3.38
CA GLU A 149 -5.31 -25.21 -3.71
C GLU A 149 -4.29 -24.67 -4.74
N GLY A 150 -3.01 -24.69 -4.35
CA GLY A 150 -1.89 -24.21 -5.17
C GLY A 150 -1.86 -22.71 -5.46
N LYS A 151 -2.89 -21.93 -5.09
CA LYS A 151 -2.97 -20.50 -5.41
C LYS A 151 -1.99 -19.66 -4.60
N ILE A 152 -1.68 -20.05 -3.35
CA ILE A 152 -0.74 -19.31 -2.50
C ILE A 152 0.68 -19.54 -2.97
N SER A 153 1.08 -20.79 -3.17
CA SER A 153 2.37 -21.12 -3.79
C SER A 153 2.56 -20.42 -5.14
N THR A 154 1.53 -20.41 -6.00
CA THR A 154 1.56 -19.69 -7.28
C THR A 154 1.75 -18.19 -7.09
N LEU A 155 1.01 -17.58 -6.15
CA LEU A 155 1.12 -16.16 -5.84
C LEU A 155 2.53 -15.81 -5.33
N VAL A 156 3.04 -16.57 -4.35
CA VAL A 156 4.38 -16.39 -3.78
C VAL A 156 5.44 -16.47 -4.87
N ASN A 157 5.42 -17.51 -5.69
CA ASN A 157 6.40 -17.69 -6.78
C ASN A 157 6.37 -16.51 -7.75
N SER A 158 5.18 -16.04 -8.12
CA SER A 158 5.04 -14.88 -9.00
C SER A 158 5.55 -13.60 -8.35
N PHE A 159 5.30 -13.39 -7.06
CA PHE A 159 5.74 -12.22 -6.34
C PHE A 159 7.25 -12.20 -6.06
N VAL A 160 7.87 -13.35 -5.81
CA VAL A 160 9.34 -13.46 -5.69
C VAL A 160 9.98 -13.18 -7.05
N THR A 161 9.48 -13.81 -8.11
CA THR A 161 9.99 -13.60 -9.49
C THR A 161 9.85 -12.14 -9.93
N GLY A 162 8.71 -11.52 -9.63
CA GLY A 162 8.44 -10.11 -9.91
C GLY A 162 9.14 -9.10 -9.01
N ARG A 163 9.99 -9.56 -8.07
CA ARG A 163 10.67 -8.72 -7.05
C ARG A 163 9.68 -7.90 -6.20
N ASN A 164 8.48 -8.43 -5.99
CA ASN A 164 7.49 -7.90 -5.05
C ASN A 164 7.74 -8.44 -3.63
N LEU A 165 8.18 -9.69 -3.52
CA LEU A 165 8.66 -10.29 -2.27
C LEU A 165 10.16 -10.53 -2.33
N ARG A 166 10.82 -10.41 -1.18
CA ARG A 166 12.17 -10.92 -0.95
C ARG A 166 12.09 -12.26 -0.24
N GLN A 167 12.96 -13.18 -0.63
CA GLN A 167 13.15 -14.46 0.04
C GLN A 167 14.50 -14.46 0.75
N GLY A 168 14.49 -14.69 2.06
CA GLY A 168 15.69 -14.82 2.88
C GLY A 168 16.42 -16.14 2.65
N ALA A 169 17.66 -16.23 3.12
CA ALA A 169 18.45 -17.48 3.05
C ALA A 169 17.82 -18.62 3.88
N ASP A 170 17.04 -18.28 4.89
CA ASP A 170 16.22 -19.18 5.71
C ASP A 170 14.87 -19.53 5.04
N GLY A 171 14.64 -19.07 3.81
CA GLY A 171 13.38 -19.26 3.09
C GLY A 171 12.25 -18.34 3.57
N SER A 172 12.50 -17.42 4.51
CA SER A 172 11.48 -16.48 4.97
C SER A 172 11.09 -15.47 3.89
N LEU A 173 9.82 -15.07 3.86
CA LEU A 173 9.29 -14.09 2.93
C LEU A 173 9.04 -12.75 3.61
N ALA A 174 9.33 -11.67 2.92
CA ALA A 174 8.95 -10.31 3.33
C ALA A 174 8.71 -9.45 2.08
N TYR A 175 8.05 -8.31 2.25
CA TYR A 175 7.89 -7.37 1.14
C TYR A 175 9.25 -6.83 0.69
N TYR A 176 9.43 -6.74 -0.63
CA TYR A 176 10.65 -6.16 -1.21
C TYR A 176 10.72 -4.65 -0.96
N HIS A 177 9.56 -3.97 -1.01
CA HIS A 177 9.40 -2.55 -0.72
C HIS A 177 8.03 -2.31 -0.10
N GLY A 178 7.88 -1.32 0.80
CA GLY A 178 6.58 -0.95 1.39
C GLY A 178 5.51 -0.49 0.38
N LYS A 179 5.88 -0.28 -0.89
CA LYS A 179 4.94 0.04 -1.98
C LYS A 179 4.17 -1.21 -2.43
N VAL A 180 4.78 -2.38 -2.30
CA VAL A 180 4.12 -3.66 -2.60
C VAL A 180 3.03 -3.92 -1.56
N GLU A 181 3.37 -3.74 -0.29
CA GLU A 181 2.42 -3.84 0.82
C GLU A 181 1.20 -2.92 0.62
N ALA A 182 1.45 -1.63 0.34
CA ALA A 182 0.38 -0.66 0.08
C ALA A 182 -0.52 -1.06 -1.12
N GLY A 183 0.07 -1.68 -2.15
CA GLY A 183 -0.68 -2.14 -3.32
C GLY A 183 -1.56 -3.34 -3.01
N ILE A 184 -1.06 -4.26 -2.19
CA ILE A 184 -1.88 -5.36 -1.66
C ILE A 184 -3.03 -4.77 -0.84
N GLU A 185 -2.75 -3.86 0.11
CA GLU A 185 -3.78 -3.26 0.96
C GLU A 185 -4.89 -2.58 0.17
N THR A 186 -4.53 -1.87 -0.90
CA THR A 186 -5.52 -1.21 -1.75
C THR A 186 -6.36 -2.23 -2.51
N ALA A 187 -5.75 -3.28 -3.07
CA ALA A 187 -6.48 -4.36 -3.70
C ALA A 187 -7.46 -5.02 -2.71
N LEU A 188 -7.01 -5.31 -1.49
CA LEU A 188 -7.86 -5.89 -0.44
C LEU A 188 -9.01 -4.94 -0.04
N ALA A 189 -8.75 -3.64 0.06
CA ALA A 189 -9.77 -2.63 0.37
C ALA A 189 -10.85 -2.52 -0.71
N GLY A 190 -10.54 -2.83 -1.97
CA GLY A 190 -11.49 -2.95 -3.07
C GLY A 190 -12.42 -4.17 -2.96
N HIS A 191 -12.05 -5.18 -2.18
CA HIS A 191 -12.76 -6.45 -2.08
C HIS A 191 -13.10 -6.86 -0.62
N PRO A 192 -13.76 -6.00 0.17
CA PRO A 192 -13.90 -6.20 1.61
C PRO A 192 -14.65 -7.49 2.00
N GLN A 193 -15.65 -7.91 1.21
CA GLN A 193 -16.39 -9.16 1.48
C GLN A 193 -15.53 -10.40 1.24
N ALA A 194 -14.78 -10.43 0.14
CA ALA A 194 -13.90 -11.56 -0.18
C ALA A 194 -12.80 -11.71 0.88
N VAL A 195 -12.21 -10.59 1.30
CA VAL A 195 -11.21 -10.56 2.38
C VAL A 195 -11.80 -11.09 3.68
N ARG A 196 -12.95 -10.57 4.11
CA ARG A 196 -13.60 -10.99 5.37
C ARG A 196 -13.93 -12.49 5.36
N LEU A 197 -14.50 -13.00 4.29
CA LEU A 197 -14.87 -14.41 4.18
C LEU A 197 -13.64 -15.33 4.16
N THR A 198 -12.53 -14.88 3.57
CA THR A 198 -11.30 -15.65 3.49
C THR A 198 -10.55 -15.67 4.83
N LEU A 199 -10.49 -14.55 5.54
CA LEU A 199 -9.72 -14.44 6.78
C LEU A 199 -10.47 -14.92 8.03
N ARG A 200 -11.81 -14.89 8.03
CA ARG A 200 -12.61 -15.26 9.20
C ARG A 200 -12.33 -16.68 9.70
N PRO A 201 -12.31 -17.73 8.86
CA PRO A 201 -12.00 -19.08 9.32
C PRO A 201 -10.60 -19.19 9.96
N LEU A 202 -9.62 -18.45 9.43
CA LEU A 202 -8.25 -18.45 9.95
C LEU A 202 -8.16 -17.81 11.34
N ILE A 203 -8.90 -16.74 11.56
CA ILE A 203 -9.00 -16.10 12.87
C ILE A 203 -9.73 -17.02 13.86
N ASP A 204 -10.81 -17.66 13.43
CA ASP A 204 -11.60 -18.56 14.27
C ASP A 204 -10.81 -19.81 14.70
N VAL A 205 -9.88 -20.30 13.86
CA VAL A 205 -8.94 -21.38 14.21
C VAL A 205 -7.86 -20.88 15.16
N ALA A 206 -7.24 -19.73 14.86
CA ALA A 206 -6.19 -19.15 15.70
C ALA A 206 -6.68 -18.72 17.10
N ALA A 207 -7.97 -18.38 17.24
CA ALA A 207 -8.57 -18.02 18.53
C ALA A 207 -8.97 -19.22 19.41
N ARG A 208 -8.91 -20.45 18.87
CA ARG A 208 -9.24 -21.70 19.59
C ARG A 208 -8.02 -22.46 20.10
N THR A 209 -6.83 -22.08 19.64
CA THR A 209 -5.51 -22.50 20.14
C THR A 209 -4.98 -21.52 21.18
#